data_AF-A0A3B6RNI1-F1
#
_entry.id   AF-A0A3B6RNI1-F1
#
_cell.length_a   1.000
_cell.length_b   1.000
_cell.length_c   1.000
_cell.angle_alpha   90.00
_cell.angle_beta   90.00
_cell.angle_gamma   90.00
#
_symmetry.space_group_name_H-M   'P 1'
#
loop_
_entity.id
_entity.type
_entity.pdbx_description
1 polymer ?
#
loop_
_entity_poly.entity_id
_entity_poly.type
_entity_poly.pdbx_seq_one_letter_code
_entity_poly.pdbx_strand_id
1 'polypeptide(L)'
;MAAMNIDLGGLAGRPTTSQADPFQSALYGAGPGLIRSGLGVYSEKFLGSSSDFMQSNITQYLSNPQYYFQVNNQYVRNKLKVVLFPFLHRGHWTRITEPVGGRLSYKPPVQDINAPDLYIPLMAFATYIVVAGYALGVLGRFTPEALTIQFTKGLLGWFMQVILIKALLYSLGSGESPLLDIVAYAGYGFAGTSLAMLVRIFWSYSYYFVLPWFCICTGVFLVKTMKRVLQGASRTYERHPSRNHYFLLFLAAAQFPMLFWLGNIKG
;
A
#
# COMPACT_ATOMS: atom_id res chain seq x y z
N MET A 1 30.21 -83.54 10.14
CA MET A 1 31.22 -83.03 9.17
C MET A 1 31.11 -81.50 9.21
N ALA A 2 31.90 -80.72 9.97
CA ALA A 2 33.36 -80.51 9.92
C ALA A 2 33.85 -80.34 8.47
N ALA A 3 34.48 -79.27 8.01
CA ALA A 3 35.35 -78.21 8.58
C ALA A 3 35.12 -76.89 7.78
N MET A 4 35.24 -75.65 8.30
CA MET A 4 36.32 -74.92 8.98
C MET A 4 37.50 -74.49 8.08
N ASN A 5 37.64 -73.18 7.87
CA ASN A 5 38.88 -72.39 7.69
C ASN A 5 38.50 -70.91 7.94
N ILE A 6 38.79 -70.27 9.10
CA ILE A 6 40.09 -69.71 9.60
C ILE A 6 40.55 -68.55 8.70
N ASP A 7 40.93 -67.32 9.07
CA ASP A 7 41.41 -66.58 10.26
C ASP A 7 41.07 -65.07 10.01
N LEU A 8 40.68 -64.17 10.93
CA LEU A 8 41.35 -63.52 12.08
C LEU A 8 42.20 -62.27 11.75
N GLY A 9 41.85 -61.14 12.40
CA GLY A 9 42.71 -59.95 12.68
C GLY A 9 43.03 -59.04 11.47
N GLY A 10 43.03 -57.72 11.52
CA GLY A 10 43.29 -56.79 12.62
C GLY A 10 44.55 -55.95 12.31
N LEU A 11 44.35 -54.63 12.16
CA LEU A 11 45.32 -53.52 12.26
C LEU A 11 46.20 -53.10 11.05
N ALA A 12 45.95 -51.85 10.64
CA ALA A 12 46.91 -50.77 10.37
C ALA A 12 48.01 -50.95 9.30
N GLY A 13 47.84 -50.24 8.17
CA GLY A 13 48.91 -49.90 7.24
C GLY A 13 48.52 -48.69 6.37
N ARG A 14 49.17 -47.55 6.60
CA ARG A 14 49.07 -46.29 5.83
C ARG A 14 49.15 -46.50 4.30
N PRO A 15 48.36 -45.79 3.49
CA PRO A 15 48.82 -45.33 2.19
C PRO A 15 49.63 -44.03 2.40
N THR A 16 50.87 -44.06 1.95
CA THR A 16 51.77 -42.92 1.81
C THR A 16 51.12 -41.83 0.95
N THR A 17 50.92 -40.66 1.53
CA THR A 17 50.66 -39.41 0.83
C THR A 17 51.88 -39.08 -0.04
N SER A 18 51.80 -39.31 -1.35
CA SER A 18 52.49 -38.45 -2.30
C SER A 18 51.64 -37.19 -2.45
N GLN A 19 51.90 -36.26 -1.55
CA GLN A 19 51.32 -34.92 -1.55
C GLN A 19 51.78 -34.21 -2.84
N ALA A 20 50.91 -34.20 -3.85
CA ALA A 20 51.02 -33.20 -4.91
C ALA A 20 50.57 -31.88 -4.29
N ASP A 21 51.52 -30.99 -4.04
CA ASP A 21 51.28 -29.69 -3.42
C ASP A 21 50.26 -28.88 -4.24
N PRO A 22 49.10 -28.50 -3.66
CA PRO A 22 48.08 -27.68 -4.35
C PRO A 22 48.56 -26.26 -4.65
N PHE A 23 49.71 -25.85 -4.11
CA PHE A 23 50.27 -24.51 -4.26
C PHE A 23 51.09 -24.33 -5.53
N GLN A 24 51.61 -25.40 -6.14
CA GLN A 24 52.47 -25.26 -7.32
C GLN A 24 51.66 -25.15 -8.63
N SER A 25 50.45 -25.70 -8.66
CA SER A 25 49.50 -25.57 -9.77
C SER A 25 48.66 -24.29 -9.71
N ALA A 26 48.62 -23.60 -8.57
CA ALA A 26 47.91 -22.32 -8.42
C ALA A 26 48.68 -21.13 -9.04
N LEU A 27 49.99 -21.24 -9.26
CA LEU A 27 50.82 -20.10 -9.69
C LEU A 27 51.11 -20.04 -11.19
N TYR A 28 50.88 -21.11 -11.95
CA TYR A 28 51.16 -21.16 -13.40
C TYR A 28 49.92 -21.05 -14.30
N GLY A 29 48.73 -20.90 -13.73
CA GLY A 29 47.46 -20.84 -14.46
C GLY A 29 46.59 -19.63 -14.16
N ALA A 30 47.17 -18.53 -13.66
CA ALA A 30 46.43 -17.29 -13.38
C ALA A 30 46.08 -16.54 -14.67
N GLY A 31 45.17 -17.13 -15.45
CA GLY A 31 44.47 -16.42 -16.52
C GLY A 31 43.32 -15.55 -15.98
N PRO A 32 42.78 -14.61 -16.78
CA PRO A 32 41.80 -13.60 -16.35
C PRO A 32 40.39 -14.15 -16.03
N GLY A 33 40.24 -15.47 -15.84
CA GLY A 33 38.96 -16.14 -15.72
C GLY A 33 38.39 -16.19 -14.30
N LEU A 34 39.23 -16.13 -13.26
CA LEU A 34 38.76 -16.34 -11.88
C LEU A 34 38.00 -15.13 -11.31
N ILE A 35 38.36 -13.91 -11.74
CA ILE A 35 37.70 -12.66 -11.34
C ILE A 35 36.34 -12.51 -12.06
N ARG A 36 36.20 -13.07 -13.27
CA ARG A 36 34.94 -13.01 -14.04
C ARG A 36 33.91 -14.01 -13.52
N SER A 37 34.34 -15.19 -13.07
CA SER A 37 33.43 -16.25 -12.61
C SER A 37 32.94 -16.06 -11.18
N GLY A 38 33.77 -15.56 -10.24
CA GLY A 38 33.36 -15.34 -8.86
C GLY A 38 32.36 -14.18 -8.69
N LEU A 39 32.55 -13.10 -9.45
CA LEU A 39 31.66 -11.93 -9.45
C LEU A 39 30.39 -12.19 -10.28
N GLY A 40 30.47 -12.98 -11.35
CA GLY A 40 29.34 -13.33 -12.23
C GLY A 40 28.28 -14.19 -11.52
N VAL A 41 28.70 -15.21 -10.78
CA VAL A 41 27.78 -16.14 -10.10
C VAL A 41 27.07 -15.48 -8.90
N TYR A 42 27.73 -14.56 -8.20
CA TYR A 42 27.07 -13.76 -7.15
C TYR A 42 26.20 -12.64 -7.72
N SER A 43 26.61 -12.01 -8.82
CA SER A 43 25.81 -11.00 -9.52
C SER A 43 24.54 -11.60 -10.13
N GLU A 44 24.63 -12.76 -10.79
CA GLU A 44 23.46 -13.48 -11.32
C GLU A 44 22.53 -13.95 -10.21
N LYS A 45 23.05 -14.40 -9.06
CA LYS A 45 22.20 -14.75 -7.91
C LYS A 45 21.55 -13.53 -7.28
N PHE A 46 22.21 -12.38 -7.20
CA PHE A 46 21.64 -11.15 -6.65
C PHE A 46 20.63 -10.49 -7.61
N LEU A 47 20.91 -10.51 -8.91
CA LEU A 47 20.03 -10.02 -9.97
C LEU A 47 18.83 -10.96 -10.19
N GLY A 48 19.05 -12.27 -10.21
CA GLY A 48 17.99 -13.28 -10.31
C GLY A 48 17.10 -13.33 -9.07
N SER A 49 17.70 -13.26 -7.88
CA SER A 49 16.97 -13.10 -6.63
C SER A 49 16.17 -11.80 -6.63
N SER A 50 16.75 -10.66 -7.04
CA SER A 50 16.03 -9.40 -7.16
C SER A 50 14.91 -9.47 -8.20
N SER A 51 15.09 -10.11 -9.36
CA SER A 51 14.04 -10.25 -10.37
C SER A 51 12.91 -11.18 -9.89
N ASP A 52 13.22 -12.28 -9.23
CA ASP A 52 12.22 -13.23 -8.73
C ASP A 52 11.48 -12.67 -7.50
N PHE A 53 12.18 -11.94 -6.62
CA PHE A 53 11.56 -11.17 -5.54
C PHE A 53 10.75 -9.99 -6.09
N MET A 54 11.21 -9.28 -7.12
CA MET A 54 10.43 -8.23 -7.76
C MET A 54 9.21 -8.79 -8.47
N GLN A 55 9.32 -9.89 -9.20
CA GLN A 55 8.22 -10.45 -9.97
C GLN A 55 7.15 -11.07 -9.06
N SER A 56 7.55 -11.81 -8.01
CA SER A 56 6.59 -12.36 -7.04
C SER A 56 5.94 -11.28 -6.16
N ASN A 57 6.69 -10.29 -5.67
CA ASN A 57 6.14 -9.23 -4.82
C ASN A 57 5.37 -8.17 -5.63
N ILE A 58 5.87 -7.70 -6.77
CA ILE A 58 5.20 -6.67 -7.58
C ILE A 58 3.88 -7.20 -8.14
N THR A 59 3.81 -8.47 -8.57
CA THR A 59 2.54 -9.06 -9.02
C THR A 59 1.53 -9.20 -7.88
N GLN A 60 2.00 -9.41 -6.64
CA GLN A 60 1.15 -9.46 -5.44
C GLN A 60 0.72 -8.07 -4.93
N TYR A 61 1.52 -7.01 -5.15
CA TYR A 61 1.20 -5.64 -4.70
C TYR A 61 0.52 -4.76 -5.76
N LEU A 62 0.77 -5.00 -7.05
CA LEU A 62 0.15 -4.33 -8.21
C LEU A 62 -0.81 -5.27 -8.95
N SER A 63 -1.52 -6.11 -8.21
CA SER A 63 -2.48 -7.06 -8.78
C SER A 63 -3.55 -6.31 -9.57
N ASN A 64 -3.50 -6.45 -10.90
CA ASN A 64 -4.48 -6.01 -11.88
C ASN A 64 -5.01 -4.56 -11.68
N PRO A 65 -4.28 -3.51 -12.11
CA PRO A 65 -4.75 -2.13 -11.99
C PRO A 65 -6.11 -1.89 -12.66
N GLN A 66 -6.45 -2.65 -13.71
CA GLN A 66 -7.74 -2.55 -14.40
C GLN A 66 -8.92 -2.79 -13.46
N TYR A 67 -8.77 -3.63 -12.43
CA TYR A 67 -9.79 -3.87 -11.41
C TYR A 67 -10.27 -2.56 -10.75
N TYR A 68 -9.35 -1.68 -10.38
CA TYR A 68 -9.65 -0.44 -9.65
C TYR A 68 -10.28 0.66 -10.51
N PHE A 69 -10.27 0.49 -11.84
CA PHE A 69 -10.83 1.42 -12.81
C PHE A 69 -12.12 0.90 -13.47
N GLN A 70 -12.63 -0.27 -13.06
CA GLN A 70 -13.94 -0.77 -13.47
C GLN A 70 -15.06 -0.03 -12.73
N VAL A 71 -15.32 1.21 -13.15
CA VAL A 71 -16.33 2.10 -12.58
C VAL A 71 -17.33 2.55 -13.64
N ASN A 72 -18.57 2.83 -13.23
CA ASN A 72 -19.58 3.46 -14.08
C ASN A 72 -20.12 4.75 -13.42
N ASN A 73 -20.86 5.55 -14.18
CA ASN A 73 -21.39 6.84 -13.69
C ASN A 73 -22.28 6.70 -12.45
N GLN A 74 -23.07 5.62 -12.37
CA GLN A 74 -23.94 5.35 -11.23
C GLN A 74 -23.13 5.02 -9.98
N TYR A 75 -22.09 4.20 -10.11
CA TYR A 75 -21.14 3.86 -9.06
C TYR A 75 -20.47 5.12 -8.53
N VAL A 76 -19.92 5.97 -9.41
CA VAL A 76 -19.22 7.19 -8.99
C VAL A 76 -20.12 8.09 -8.15
N ARG A 77 -21.35 8.34 -8.60
CA ARG A 77 -22.34 9.15 -7.87
C ARG A 77 -22.67 8.53 -6.51
N ASN A 78 -22.89 7.23 -6.45
CA ASN A 78 -23.22 6.54 -5.21
C ASN A 78 -22.03 6.52 -4.25
N LYS A 79 -20.82 6.26 -4.76
CA LYS A 79 -19.60 6.20 -3.97
C LYS A 79 -19.25 7.57 -3.40
N LEU A 80 -19.43 8.64 -4.17
CA LEU A 80 -19.24 10.00 -3.68
C LEU A 80 -20.22 10.33 -2.55
N LYS A 81 -21.48 9.89 -2.61
CA LYS A 81 -22.43 10.03 -1.48
C LYS A 81 -21.93 9.30 -0.23
N VAL A 82 -21.36 8.11 -0.38
CA VAL A 82 -20.81 7.34 0.76
C VAL A 82 -19.57 8.01 1.35
N VAL A 83 -18.69 8.56 0.51
CA VAL A 83 -17.46 9.24 0.96
C VAL A 83 -17.78 10.58 1.63
N LEU A 84 -18.64 11.40 1.02
CA LEU A 84 -18.99 12.73 1.54
C LEU A 84 -20.00 12.68 2.69
N PHE A 85 -20.85 11.65 2.74
CA PHE A 85 -21.90 11.48 3.74
C PHE A 85 -21.96 10.03 4.26
N PRO A 86 -20.92 9.55 4.97
CA PRO A 86 -20.82 8.15 5.42
C PRO A 86 -21.89 7.75 6.45
N PHE A 87 -22.59 8.72 7.04
CA PHE A 87 -23.72 8.49 7.95
C PHE A 87 -24.98 8.05 7.22
N LEU A 88 -25.14 8.46 5.95
CA LEU A 88 -26.33 8.16 5.16
C LEU A 88 -26.26 6.78 4.50
N HIS A 89 -25.07 6.15 4.48
CA HIS A 89 -24.91 4.80 3.97
C HIS A 89 -25.52 3.77 4.95
N ARG A 90 -26.77 3.39 4.66
CA ARG A 90 -27.55 2.38 5.40
C ARG A 90 -27.18 0.92 5.05
N GLY A 91 -26.32 0.72 4.05
CA GLY A 91 -25.90 -0.61 3.60
C GLY A 91 -24.84 -1.26 4.47
N HIS A 92 -24.53 -2.52 4.15
CA HIS A 92 -23.37 -3.20 4.73
C HIS A 92 -22.08 -2.59 4.20
N TRP A 93 -21.06 -2.50 5.05
CA TRP A 93 -19.70 -2.01 4.71
C TRP A 93 -18.75 -3.16 4.30
N THR A 94 -19.31 -4.34 4.09
CA THR A 94 -18.57 -5.53 3.67
C THR A 94 -18.32 -5.55 2.19
N ARG A 95 -17.09 -5.89 1.81
CA ARG A 95 -16.80 -6.26 0.44
C ARG A 95 -17.46 -7.60 0.11
N ILE A 96 -17.99 -7.71 -1.10
CA ILE A 96 -18.59 -8.92 -1.64
C ILE A 96 -17.48 -9.75 -2.27
N THR A 97 -17.34 -10.99 -1.80
CA THR A 97 -16.42 -11.98 -2.35
C THR A 97 -17.20 -13.05 -3.11
N GLU A 98 -16.77 -13.40 -4.31
CA GLU A 98 -17.26 -14.55 -5.05
C GLU A 98 -16.22 -15.67 -5.07
N PRO A 99 -16.62 -16.94 -4.87
CA PRO A 99 -15.74 -18.08 -5.08
C PRO A 99 -15.53 -18.26 -6.59
N VAL A 100 -14.33 -17.93 -7.08
CA VAL A 100 -13.92 -18.15 -8.47
C VAL A 100 -12.80 -19.19 -8.45
N GLY A 101 -13.05 -20.39 -8.98
CA GLY A 101 -12.05 -21.45 -9.09
C GLY A 101 -11.45 -21.91 -7.75
N GLY A 102 -12.25 -21.98 -6.68
CA GLY A 102 -11.79 -22.40 -5.35
C GLY A 102 -11.04 -21.34 -4.53
N ARG A 103 -10.88 -20.12 -5.06
CA ARG A 103 -10.35 -18.95 -4.35
C ARG A 103 -11.43 -17.89 -4.19
N LEU A 104 -11.49 -17.23 -3.03
CA LEU A 104 -12.36 -16.08 -2.80
C LEU A 104 -11.77 -14.87 -3.54
N SER A 105 -12.45 -14.38 -4.57
CA SER A 105 -12.06 -13.17 -5.31
C SER A 105 -13.00 -12.02 -4.99
N TYR A 106 -12.49 -10.79 -4.92
CA TYR A 106 -13.31 -9.60 -4.65
C TYR A 106 -14.01 -9.12 -5.93
N LYS A 107 -15.26 -8.67 -5.78
CA LYS A 107 -16.01 -8.06 -6.89
C LYS A 107 -15.44 -6.69 -7.28
N PRO A 108 -15.43 -6.35 -8.59
CA PRO A 108 -14.96 -5.05 -9.04
C PRO A 108 -15.91 -3.91 -8.56
N PRO A 109 -15.41 -2.66 -8.52
CA PRO A 109 -16.16 -1.50 -8.01
C PRO A 109 -17.55 -1.33 -8.61
N VAL A 110 -17.73 -1.56 -9.91
CA VAL A 110 -19.03 -1.50 -10.59
C VAL A 110 -20.11 -2.40 -9.97
N GLN A 111 -19.73 -3.50 -9.31
CA GLN A 111 -20.65 -4.44 -8.67
C GLN A 111 -20.67 -4.36 -7.13
N ASP A 112 -19.70 -3.66 -6.52
CA ASP A 112 -19.60 -3.53 -5.07
C ASP A 112 -19.21 -2.10 -4.66
N ILE A 113 -20.15 -1.41 -4.02
CA ILE A 113 -19.97 -0.04 -3.53
C ILE A 113 -18.86 0.09 -2.48
N ASN A 114 -18.52 -0.99 -1.77
CA ASN A 114 -17.49 -1.00 -0.73
C ASN A 114 -16.09 -1.33 -1.28
N ALA A 115 -16.00 -1.84 -2.51
CA ALA A 115 -14.73 -2.12 -3.15
C ALA A 115 -13.94 -0.81 -3.37
N PRO A 116 -12.63 -0.79 -3.09
CA PRO A 116 -11.81 0.39 -3.34
C PRO A 116 -11.65 0.60 -4.85
N ASP A 117 -11.64 1.86 -5.25
CA ASP A 117 -11.40 2.29 -6.62
C ASP A 117 -10.31 3.37 -6.63
N LEU A 118 -9.54 3.44 -7.71
CA LEU A 118 -8.50 4.45 -7.87
C LEU A 118 -8.98 5.64 -8.71
N TYR A 119 -10.11 5.48 -9.42
CA TYR A 119 -10.71 6.53 -10.23
C TYR A 119 -11.13 7.75 -9.41
N ILE A 120 -11.94 7.58 -8.36
CA ILE A 120 -12.43 8.71 -7.56
C ILE A 120 -11.30 9.42 -6.83
N PRO A 121 -10.35 8.74 -6.15
CA PRO A 121 -9.19 9.39 -5.54
C PRO A 121 -8.38 10.25 -6.52
N LEU A 122 -8.08 9.73 -7.72
CA LEU A 122 -7.34 10.47 -8.75
C LEU A 122 -8.13 11.68 -9.27
N MET A 123 -9.42 11.50 -9.55
CA MET A 123 -10.28 12.60 -10.01
C MET A 123 -10.48 13.65 -8.92
N ALA A 124 -10.62 13.24 -7.67
CA ALA A 124 -10.74 14.14 -6.52
C ALA A 124 -9.45 14.92 -6.28
N PHE A 125 -8.29 14.29 -6.44
CA PHE A 125 -7.00 14.97 -6.40
C PHE A 125 -6.86 16.01 -7.52
N ALA A 126 -7.18 15.65 -8.76
CA ALA A 126 -7.19 16.61 -9.88
C ALA A 126 -8.14 17.79 -9.60
N THR A 127 -9.33 17.51 -9.09
CA THR A 127 -10.31 18.54 -8.70
C THR A 127 -9.75 19.45 -7.60
N TYR A 128 -9.08 18.89 -6.58
CA TYR A 128 -8.45 19.66 -5.51
C TYR A 128 -7.44 20.67 -6.08
N ILE A 129 -6.62 20.27 -7.05
CA ILE A 129 -5.64 21.16 -7.68
C ILE A 129 -6.32 22.26 -8.50
N VAL A 130 -7.34 21.91 -9.30
CA VAL A 130 -8.11 22.88 -10.08
C VAL A 130 -8.80 23.90 -9.18
N VAL A 131 -9.45 23.44 -8.11
CA VAL A 131 -10.12 24.30 -7.12
C VAL A 131 -9.10 25.17 -6.37
N ALA A 132 -7.92 24.64 -6.04
CA ALA A 132 -6.86 25.41 -5.41
C ALA A 132 -6.36 26.54 -6.32
N GLY A 133 -6.11 26.24 -7.60
CA GLY A 133 -5.72 27.23 -8.60
C GLY A 133 -6.79 28.31 -8.80
N TYR A 134 -8.05 27.89 -8.89
CA TYR A 134 -9.18 28.82 -9.01
C TYR A 134 -9.31 29.71 -7.77
N ALA A 135 -9.21 29.15 -6.57
CA ALA A 135 -9.23 29.92 -5.31
C ALA A 135 -8.06 30.92 -5.24
N LEU A 136 -6.85 30.52 -5.63
CA LEU A 136 -5.69 31.42 -5.72
C LEU A 136 -5.92 32.56 -6.72
N GLY A 137 -6.54 32.25 -7.86
CA GLY A 137 -6.92 33.22 -8.89
C GLY A 137 -7.91 34.27 -8.38
N VAL A 138 -9.00 33.84 -7.73
CA VAL A 138 -10.00 34.74 -7.15
C VAL A 138 -9.40 35.63 -6.05
N LEU A 139 -8.41 35.12 -5.31
CA LEU A 139 -7.70 35.88 -4.28
C LEU A 139 -6.60 36.81 -4.83
N GLY A 140 -6.34 36.82 -6.14
CA GLY A 140 -5.29 37.62 -6.76
C GLY A 140 -3.86 37.16 -6.41
N ARG A 141 -3.70 35.92 -5.93
CA ARG A 141 -2.42 35.32 -5.49
C ARG A 141 -1.99 34.16 -6.38
N PHE A 142 -2.49 34.12 -7.60
CA PHE A 142 -2.15 33.06 -8.53
C PHE A 142 -0.73 33.24 -9.03
N THR A 143 0.14 32.31 -8.63
CA THR A 143 1.44 32.10 -9.25
C THR A 143 1.56 30.62 -9.62
N PRO A 144 2.23 30.29 -10.73
CA PRO A 144 2.48 28.89 -11.09
C PRO A 144 3.24 28.14 -9.98
N GLU A 145 4.07 28.87 -9.22
CA GLU A 145 4.78 28.37 -8.05
C GLU A 145 3.83 28.00 -6.90
N ALA A 146 2.88 28.87 -6.54
CA ALA A 146 1.89 28.58 -5.49
C ALA A 146 1.03 27.36 -5.84
N LEU A 147 0.64 27.20 -7.11
CA LEU A 147 -0.09 26.01 -7.56
C LEU A 147 0.77 24.75 -7.46
N THR A 148 2.05 24.83 -7.85
CA THR A 148 3.01 23.73 -7.75
C THR A 148 3.26 23.33 -6.29
N ILE A 149 3.36 24.30 -5.38
CA ILE A 149 3.44 24.04 -3.93
C ILE A 149 2.20 23.29 -3.46
N GLN A 150 0.99 23.68 -3.88
CA GLN A 150 -0.23 22.95 -3.51
C GLN A 150 -0.27 21.53 -4.10
N PHE A 151 0.22 21.34 -5.32
CA PHE A 151 0.35 20.03 -5.95
C PHE A 151 1.29 19.12 -5.17
N THR A 152 2.51 19.57 -4.91
CA THR A 152 3.53 18.81 -4.16
C THR A 152 3.07 18.52 -2.74
N LYS A 153 2.45 19.50 -2.08
CA LYS A 153 1.85 19.34 -0.75
C LYS A 153 0.71 18.32 -0.75
N GLY A 154 -0.12 18.33 -1.79
CA GLY A 154 -1.18 17.34 -2.00
C GLY A 154 -0.61 15.92 -2.16
N LEU A 155 0.38 15.75 -3.03
CA LEU A 155 1.06 14.46 -3.21
C LEU A 155 1.73 13.97 -1.93
N LEU A 156 2.46 14.84 -1.23
CA LEU A 156 3.12 14.53 0.02
C LEU A 156 2.11 14.13 1.11
N GLY A 157 0.99 14.86 1.20
CA GLY A 157 -0.11 14.50 2.08
C GLY A 157 -0.66 13.12 1.76
N TRP A 158 -1.00 12.86 0.49
CA TRP A 158 -1.51 11.54 0.08
C TRP A 158 -0.52 10.43 0.46
N PHE A 159 0.76 10.61 0.17
CA PHE A 159 1.82 9.66 0.51
C PHE A 159 1.93 9.43 2.03
N MET A 160 1.94 10.49 2.83
CA MET A 160 1.95 10.39 4.30
C MET A 160 0.75 9.60 4.82
N GLN A 161 -0.43 9.79 4.22
CA GLN A 161 -1.64 9.07 4.62
C GLN A 161 -1.58 7.58 4.27
N VAL A 162 -0.99 7.23 3.13
CA VAL A 162 -0.73 5.83 2.76
C VAL A 162 0.21 5.17 3.76
N ILE A 163 1.31 5.83 4.12
CA ILE A 163 2.23 5.34 5.14
C ILE A 163 1.53 5.18 6.48
N LEU A 164 0.75 6.18 6.92
CA LEU A 164 0.02 6.14 8.18
C LEU A 164 -0.92 4.92 8.24
N ILE A 165 -1.74 4.71 7.21
CA ILE A 165 -2.66 3.57 7.18
C ILE A 165 -1.90 2.24 7.11
N LYS A 166 -0.86 2.13 6.28
CA LYS A 166 -0.06 0.90 6.16
C LYS A 166 0.67 0.56 7.46
N ALA A 167 1.27 1.56 8.12
CA ALA A 167 1.96 1.39 9.41
C ALA A 167 1.00 0.94 10.50
N LEU A 168 -0.21 1.51 10.56
CA LEU A 168 -1.25 1.07 11.48
C LEU A 168 -1.66 -0.39 11.21
N LEU A 169 -1.98 -0.74 9.95
CA LEU A 169 -2.33 -2.11 9.59
C LEU A 169 -1.20 -3.12 9.89
N TYR A 170 0.06 -2.72 9.68
CA TYR A 170 1.23 -3.53 10.03
C TYR A 170 1.37 -3.74 11.54
N SER A 171 1.22 -2.67 12.34
CA SER A 171 1.20 -2.76 13.82
C SER A 171 0.10 -3.70 14.32
N LEU A 172 -1.02 -3.75 13.60
CA LEU A 172 -2.15 -4.64 13.86
C LEU A 172 -1.98 -6.07 13.31
N GLY A 173 -0.83 -6.43 12.73
CA GLY A 173 -0.56 -7.77 12.19
C GLY A 173 -1.42 -8.12 10.97
N SER A 174 -2.12 -7.14 10.38
CA SER A 174 -2.97 -7.30 9.20
C SER A 174 -2.30 -6.66 7.99
N GLY A 175 -1.03 -7.00 7.75
CA GLY A 175 -0.18 -6.39 6.71
C GLY A 175 -0.50 -6.81 5.27
N GLU A 176 -1.31 -7.86 5.10
CA GLU A 176 -1.59 -8.51 3.80
C GLU A 176 -2.52 -7.72 2.87
N SER A 177 -3.03 -6.55 3.29
CA SER A 177 -3.86 -5.71 2.43
C SER A 177 -3.07 -5.23 1.20
N PRO A 178 -3.64 -5.35 -0.02
CA PRO A 178 -3.04 -4.81 -1.24
C PRO A 178 -2.69 -3.33 -1.09
N LEU A 179 -1.57 -2.91 -1.67
CA LEU A 179 -1.11 -1.53 -1.57
C LEU A 179 -2.09 -0.57 -2.25
N LEU A 180 -2.63 -0.96 -3.41
CA LEU A 180 -3.58 -0.15 -4.18
C LEU A 180 -4.88 0.13 -3.43
N ASP A 181 -5.36 -0.81 -2.60
CA ASP A 181 -6.50 -0.56 -1.69
C ASP A 181 -6.21 0.59 -0.74
N ILE A 182 -5.02 0.60 -0.14
CA ILE A 182 -4.61 1.61 0.84
C ILE A 182 -4.44 2.97 0.17
N VAL A 183 -3.85 3.01 -1.03
CA VAL A 183 -3.74 4.22 -1.85
C VAL A 183 -5.12 4.79 -2.17
N ALA A 184 -6.07 3.94 -2.57
CA ALA A 184 -7.45 4.34 -2.81
C ALA A 184 -8.10 4.93 -1.55
N TYR A 185 -8.01 4.22 -0.42
CA TYR A 185 -8.59 4.68 0.84
C TYR A 185 -8.02 6.01 1.33
N ALA A 186 -6.71 6.19 1.22
CA ALA A 186 -6.03 7.43 1.59
C ALA A 186 -6.49 8.63 0.75
N GLY A 187 -6.79 8.42 -0.54
CA GLY A 187 -7.08 9.52 -1.46
C GLY A 187 -8.53 10.00 -1.48
N TYR A 188 -9.49 9.25 -0.93
CA TYR A 188 -10.90 9.70 -0.88
C TYR A 188 -11.09 11.01 -0.10
N GLY A 189 -10.19 11.33 0.84
CA GLY A 189 -10.22 12.60 1.58
C GLY A 189 -10.18 13.85 0.70
N PHE A 190 -9.56 13.77 -0.49
CA PHE A 190 -9.51 14.90 -1.42
C PHE A 190 -10.89 15.32 -1.93
N ALA A 191 -11.88 14.42 -1.94
CA ALA A 191 -13.23 14.78 -2.36
C ALA A 191 -13.87 15.80 -1.39
N GLY A 192 -13.71 15.56 -0.09
CA GLY A 192 -14.16 16.48 0.95
C GLY A 192 -13.36 17.78 0.96
N THR A 193 -12.03 17.72 0.84
CA THR A 193 -11.17 18.92 0.79
C THR A 193 -11.50 19.82 -0.39
N SER A 194 -11.71 19.25 -1.58
CA SER A 194 -12.09 20.00 -2.78
C SER A 194 -13.40 20.76 -2.57
N LEU A 195 -14.40 20.10 -1.97
CA LEU A 195 -15.70 20.73 -1.71
C LEU A 195 -15.61 21.81 -0.63
N ALA A 196 -14.82 21.58 0.44
CA ALA A 196 -14.54 22.60 1.45
C ALA A 196 -13.89 23.86 0.87
N MET A 197 -12.95 23.67 -0.06
CA MET A 197 -12.28 24.76 -0.75
C MET A 197 -13.19 25.49 -1.72
N LEU A 198 -14.06 24.78 -2.45
CA LEU A 198 -15.08 25.42 -3.29
C LEU A 198 -16.00 26.32 -2.46
N VAL A 199 -16.48 25.83 -1.32
CA VAL A 199 -17.37 26.59 -0.43
C VAL A 199 -16.65 27.83 0.14
N ARG A 200 -15.35 27.73 0.43
CA ARG A 200 -14.53 28.88 0.87
C ARG A 200 -14.55 30.04 -0.12
N ILE A 201 -14.61 29.76 -1.43
CA ILE A 201 -14.60 30.81 -2.47
C ILE A 201 -15.87 31.65 -2.40
N PHE A 202 -17.02 31.04 -2.11
CA PHE A 202 -18.29 31.75 -1.97
C PHE A 202 -18.43 32.40 -0.60
N TRP A 203 -17.94 31.76 0.47
CA TRP A 203 -18.10 32.27 1.83
C TRP A 203 -16.90 31.89 2.72
N SER A 204 -15.93 32.79 2.83
CA SER A 204 -14.65 32.56 3.53
C SER A 204 -14.79 32.06 4.97
N TYR A 205 -15.74 32.57 5.75
CA TYR A 205 -15.92 32.16 7.16
C TYR A 205 -16.50 30.75 7.31
N SER A 206 -17.19 30.23 6.29
CA SER A 206 -17.85 28.92 6.34
C SER A 206 -16.84 27.79 6.25
N TYR A 207 -15.68 28.07 5.65
CA TYR A 207 -14.56 27.15 5.60
C TYR A 207 -14.19 26.58 6.97
N TYR A 208 -14.24 27.40 8.03
CA TYR A 208 -13.93 26.98 9.39
C TYR A 208 -14.95 25.99 9.98
N PHE A 209 -16.17 25.93 9.45
CA PHE A 209 -17.19 24.95 9.85
C PHE A 209 -17.23 23.74 8.91
N VAL A 210 -17.11 24.00 7.60
CA VAL A 210 -17.23 23.00 6.54
C VAL A 210 -16.02 22.06 6.51
N LEU A 211 -14.81 22.55 6.76
CA LEU A 211 -13.62 21.71 6.75
C LEU A 211 -13.64 20.69 7.90
N PRO A 212 -13.88 21.04 9.19
CA PRO A 212 -14.10 20.06 10.24
C PRO A 212 -15.19 19.04 9.91
N TRP A 213 -16.29 19.46 9.28
CA TRP A 213 -17.34 18.54 8.86
C TRP A 213 -16.81 17.46 7.90
N PHE A 214 -16.02 17.84 6.89
CA PHE A 214 -15.38 16.89 5.99
C PHE A 214 -14.26 16.07 6.64
N CYS A 215 -13.59 16.60 7.68
CA CYS A 215 -12.67 15.80 8.51
C CYS A 215 -13.42 14.67 9.22
N ILE A 216 -14.57 14.98 9.82
CA ILE A 216 -15.41 13.97 10.49
C ILE A 216 -15.91 12.95 9.46
N CYS A 217 -16.40 13.39 8.30
CA CYS A 217 -16.87 12.48 7.24
C CYS A 217 -15.74 11.55 6.76
N THR A 218 -14.58 12.10 6.41
CA THR A 218 -13.43 11.29 5.98
C THR A 218 -12.97 10.33 7.09
N GLY A 219 -12.91 10.79 8.34
CA GLY A 219 -12.56 9.96 9.49
C GLY A 219 -13.53 8.80 9.71
N VAL A 220 -14.84 9.06 9.68
CA VAL A 220 -15.87 8.01 9.83
C VAL A 220 -15.82 7.02 8.67
N PHE A 221 -15.65 7.50 7.44
CA PHE A 221 -15.48 6.64 6.26
C PHE A 221 -14.27 5.70 6.41
N LEU A 222 -13.10 6.24 6.80
CA LEU A 222 -11.90 5.44 7.05
C LEU A 222 -12.08 4.44 8.18
N VAL A 223 -12.68 4.85 9.30
CA VAL A 223 -12.95 3.95 10.43
C VAL A 223 -13.84 2.79 10.00
N LYS A 224 -14.92 3.06 9.27
CA LYS A 224 -15.86 2.02 8.84
C LYS A 224 -15.23 1.07 7.83
N THR A 225 -14.47 1.56 6.87
CA THR A 225 -13.79 0.72 5.87
C THR A 225 -12.66 -0.10 6.50
N MET A 226 -11.80 0.52 7.30
CA MET A 226 -10.66 -0.15 7.95
C MET A 226 -11.08 -1.17 9.00
N LYS A 227 -12.16 -0.90 9.75
CA LYS A 227 -12.71 -1.89 10.69
C LYS A 227 -13.06 -3.20 9.99
N ARG A 228 -13.58 -3.15 8.76
CA ARG A 228 -13.91 -4.35 7.98
C ARG A 228 -12.68 -5.01 7.36
N VAL A 229 -11.70 -4.25 6.89
CA VAL A 229 -10.41 -4.81 6.44
C VAL A 229 -9.75 -5.59 7.57
N LEU A 230 -9.73 -5.02 8.78
CA LEU A 230 -9.17 -5.65 9.96
C LEU A 230 -9.96 -6.89 10.40
N GLN A 231 -11.30 -6.84 10.38
CA GLN A 231 -12.18 -7.98 10.71
C GLN A 231 -12.11 -9.11 9.68
N GLY A 232 -11.87 -8.80 8.40
CA GLY A 232 -11.66 -9.79 7.35
C GLY A 232 -10.34 -10.55 7.52
N ALA A 233 -9.28 -9.84 7.92
CA ALA A 233 -7.97 -10.44 8.20
C ALA A 233 -7.91 -11.23 9.51
N SER A 234 -8.78 -10.94 10.48
CA SER A 234 -8.75 -11.53 11.83
C SER A 234 -9.57 -12.83 11.97
N ARG A 235 -9.95 -13.49 10.88
CA ARG A 235 -10.45 -14.88 10.95
C ARG A 235 -9.39 -15.89 11.44
N THR A 236 -8.13 -15.48 11.57
CA THR A 236 -7.00 -16.38 11.87
C THR A 236 -6.31 -16.10 13.22
N TYR A 237 -6.62 -15.03 13.97
CA TYR A 237 -5.91 -14.74 15.23
C TYR A 237 -6.79 -14.03 16.27
N GLU A 238 -6.89 -14.60 17.47
CA GLU A 238 -7.45 -13.95 18.66
C GLU A 238 -6.67 -12.67 18.97
N ARG A 239 -7.24 -11.51 18.63
CA ARG A 239 -6.64 -10.21 18.91
C ARG A 239 -7.57 -9.38 19.78
N HIS A 240 -7.02 -8.83 20.85
CA HIS A 240 -7.74 -7.97 21.79
C HIS A 240 -8.51 -6.85 21.07
N PRO A 241 -9.86 -6.83 21.18
CA PRO A 241 -10.70 -5.89 20.42
C PRO A 241 -10.48 -4.43 20.83
N SER A 242 -9.99 -4.15 22.04
CA SER A 242 -9.80 -2.78 22.56
C SER A 242 -8.76 -1.98 21.77
N ARG A 243 -7.59 -2.55 21.50
CA ARG A 243 -6.48 -1.87 20.81
C ARG A 243 -6.87 -1.40 19.40
N ASN A 244 -7.70 -2.19 18.72
CA ASN A 244 -8.19 -1.89 17.38
C ASN A 244 -9.07 -0.63 17.36
N HIS A 245 -9.88 -0.40 18.40
CA HIS A 245 -10.73 0.78 18.49
C HIS A 245 -9.90 2.06 18.70
N TYR A 246 -8.86 2.02 19.54
CA TYR A 246 -7.96 3.17 19.73
C TYR A 246 -7.23 3.55 18.43
N PHE A 247 -6.74 2.57 17.66
CA PHE A 247 -6.09 2.84 16.39
C PHE A 247 -7.03 3.44 15.34
N LEU A 248 -8.27 2.95 15.27
CA LEU A 248 -9.30 3.51 14.39
C LEU A 248 -9.64 4.95 14.79
N LEU A 249 -9.77 5.23 16.09
CA LEU A 249 -10.02 6.57 16.60
C LEU A 249 -8.84 7.51 16.30
N PHE A 250 -7.61 7.03 16.47
CA PHE A 250 -6.41 7.76 16.09
C PHE A 250 -6.38 8.08 14.59
N LEU A 251 -6.73 7.13 13.73
CA LEU A 251 -6.82 7.35 12.28
C LEU A 251 -7.84 8.43 11.91
N ALA A 252 -8.99 8.46 12.59
CA ALA A 252 -9.99 9.51 12.43
C ALA A 252 -9.49 10.87 12.93
N ALA A 253 -8.84 10.91 14.10
CA ALA A 253 -8.28 12.14 14.66
C ALA A 253 -7.16 12.71 13.77
N ALA A 254 -6.33 11.86 13.17
CA ALA A 254 -5.27 12.26 12.25
C ALA A 254 -5.79 12.97 10.98
N GLN A 255 -7.07 12.79 10.61
CA GLN A 255 -7.66 13.49 9.47
C GLN A 255 -7.73 15.00 9.68
N PHE A 256 -7.90 15.46 10.92
CA PHE A 256 -7.99 16.89 11.23
C PHE A 256 -6.72 17.65 10.84
N PRO A 257 -5.53 17.38 11.45
CA PRO A 257 -4.33 18.13 11.10
C PRO A 257 -3.98 17.96 9.62
N MET A 258 -4.23 16.79 9.04
CA MET A 258 -3.93 16.52 7.64
C MET A 258 -4.77 17.35 6.66
N LEU A 259 -6.11 17.30 6.79
CA LEU A 259 -7.01 18.01 5.88
C LEU A 259 -6.97 19.53 6.12
N PHE A 260 -6.74 19.98 7.37
CA PHE A 260 -6.46 21.38 7.66
C PHE A 260 -5.17 21.86 7.00
N TRP A 261 -4.11 21.05 7.05
CA TRP A 261 -2.88 21.36 6.36
C TRP A 261 -3.14 21.43 4.85
N LEU A 262 -3.75 20.42 4.24
CA LEU A 262 -4.09 20.39 2.80
C LEU A 262 -4.96 21.58 2.37
N GLY A 263 -6.04 21.90 3.08
CA GLY A 263 -6.91 23.03 2.76
C GLY A 263 -6.29 24.41 2.98
N ASN A 264 -5.15 24.50 3.68
CA ASN A 264 -4.46 25.77 3.88
C ASN A 264 -3.70 26.20 2.62
N ILE A 265 -4.35 27.09 1.87
CA ILE A 265 -3.76 27.72 0.70
C ILE A 265 -3.01 28.99 1.15
N LYS A 266 -1.68 28.85 1.34
CA LYS A 266 -0.78 30.00 1.39
C LYS A 266 -0.29 30.22 -0.04
N GLY A 267 -0.65 31.36 -0.60
CA GLY A 267 -0.05 31.90 -1.82
C GLY A 267 1.10 32.81 -1.46
#